data_AF-A0A963K145-F1
#
_entry.id   AF-A0A963K145-F1
#
_cell.length_a   1.000
_cell.length_b   1.000
_cell.length_c   1.000
_cell.angle_alpha   90.00
_cell.angle_beta   90.00
_cell.angle_gamma   90.00
#
_symmetry.space_group_name_H-M   'P 1'
#
loop_
_entity.id
_entity.type
_entity.pdbx_description
1 polymer ?
#
loop_
_entity_poly.entity_id
_entity_poly.type
_entity_poly.pdbx_seq_one_letter_code
_entity_poly.pdbx_strand_id
1 'polypeptide(L)'
;MSTRLESASPATASPATARALRQLRRHGGLVALLVLVLVNIAITPNFLQLQTLFVNISQVATIAIVAIGMTLVIATGGIDLSVGAVMAL
;
A
#
# COMPACT_ATOMS: atom_id res chain seq x y z
N MET A 1 46.50 -27.14 -6.89
CA MET A 1 45.97 -25.82 -7.31
C MET A 1 44.45 -25.96 -7.39
N SER A 2 43.73 -25.87 -6.25
CA SER A 2 42.86 -24.71 -5.96
C SER A 2 41.98 -24.38 -7.18
N THR A 3 40.76 -24.87 -7.25
CA THR A 3 39.63 -24.13 -6.67
C THR A 3 38.53 -25.08 -6.20
N ARG A 4 38.39 -25.22 -4.88
CA ARG A 4 37.10 -25.60 -4.29
C ARG A 4 36.11 -24.53 -4.72
N LEU A 5 35.23 -24.86 -5.66
CA LEU A 5 34.01 -24.11 -5.88
C LEU A 5 33.20 -24.30 -4.59
N GLU A 6 33.35 -23.34 -3.69
CA GLU A 6 32.41 -23.11 -2.60
C GLU A 6 31.07 -22.82 -3.26
N SER A 7 30.31 -23.89 -3.52
CA SER A 7 28.93 -23.81 -3.97
C SER A 7 28.16 -23.19 -2.81
N ALA A 8 28.03 -21.87 -2.83
CA ALA A 8 27.17 -21.14 -1.92
C ALA A 8 25.79 -21.80 -1.97
N SER A 9 25.49 -22.56 -0.92
CA SER A 9 24.21 -23.22 -0.73
C SER A 9 23.13 -22.17 -0.87
N PRO A 10 22.18 -22.29 -1.83
CA PRO A 10 21.07 -21.37 -1.88
C PRO A 10 20.32 -21.61 -0.59
N ALA A 11 20.34 -20.62 0.33
CA ALA A 11 19.67 -20.71 1.60
C ALA A 11 18.21 -21.13 1.34
N THR A 12 17.93 -22.41 1.56
CA THR A 12 16.61 -23.01 1.34
C THR A 12 15.73 -22.43 2.42
N ALA A 13 15.04 -21.33 2.11
CA ALA A 13 14.06 -20.75 3.01
C ALA A 13 13.13 -21.86 3.49
N SER A 14 13.01 -22.01 4.81
CA SER A 14 12.17 -23.04 5.41
C SER A 14 10.78 -23.02 4.77
N PRO A 15 10.17 -24.20 4.51
CA PRO A 15 8.82 -24.26 3.93
C PRO A 15 7.79 -23.49 4.76
N ALA A 16 8.06 -23.19 6.04
CA ALA A 16 7.28 -22.28 6.87
C ALA A 16 7.46 -20.80 6.46
N THR A 17 8.70 -20.34 6.28
CA THR A 17 9.02 -18.97 5.83
C THR A 17 8.44 -18.68 4.44
N ALA A 18 8.54 -19.63 3.51
CA ALA A 18 7.97 -19.50 2.18
C ALA A 18 6.43 -19.42 2.19
N ARG A 19 5.77 -20.11 3.13
CA ARG A 19 4.31 -20.03 3.35
C ARG A 19 3.91 -18.69 3.97
N ALA A 20 4.63 -18.22 4.98
CA ALA A 20 4.39 -16.93 5.62
C ALA A 20 4.56 -15.77 4.62
N LEU A 21 5.61 -15.78 3.80
CA LEU A 21 5.83 -14.77 2.76
C LEU A 21 4.72 -14.79 1.69
N ARG A 22 4.25 -15.98 1.27
CA ARG A 22 3.10 -16.07 0.36
C ARG A 22 1.82 -15.51 0.98
N GLN A 23 1.56 -15.79 2.26
CA GLN A 23 0.39 -15.24 2.95
C GLN A 23 0.48 -13.72 3.14
N LEU A 24 1.68 -13.20 3.46
CA LEU A 24 1.94 -11.78 3.55
C LEU A 24 1.72 -11.09 2.21
N ARG A 25 2.21 -11.66 1.10
CA ARG A 25 1.95 -11.13 -0.25
C ARG A 25 0.46 -11.16 -0.61
N ARG A 26 -0.25 -12.21 -0.22
CA ARG A 26 -1.70 -12.36 -0.48
C ARG A 26 -2.55 -11.34 0.29
N HIS A 27 -2.13 -10.95 1.49
CA HIS A 27 -2.84 -9.97 2.33
C HIS A 27 -2.04 -8.67 2.50
N GLY A 28 -1.15 -8.36 1.55
CA GLY A 28 -0.18 -7.27 1.70
C GLY A 28 -0.85 -5.92 1.93
N GLY A 29 -1.98 -5.65 1.26
CA GLY A 29 -2.76 -4.43 1.46
C GLY A 29 -3.34 -4.32 2.88
N LEU A 30 -3.90 -5.40 3.43
CA LEU A 30 -4.43 -5.41 4.79
C LEU A 30 -3.31 -5.27 5.83
N VAL A 31 -2.17 -5.93 5.61
CA VAL A 31 -1.02 -5.81 6.49
C VAL A 31 -0.44 -4.40 6.45
N ALA A 32 -0.32 -3.79 5.26
CA ALA A 32 0.10 -2.41 5.11
C ALA A 32 -0.86 -1.44 5.81
N LEU A 33 -2.17 -1.64 5.67
CA LEU A 33 -3.19 -0.84 6.37
C LEU A 33 -3.05 -0.97 7.89
N LEU A 34 -2.90 -2.18 8.40
CA LEU A 34 -2.73 -2.41 9.84
C LEU A 34 -1.48 -1.70 10.37
N VAL A 35 -0.34 -1.84 9.68
CA VAL A 35 0.90 -1.15 10.05
C VAL A 35 0.71 0.36 10.02
N LEU A 36 0.07 0.91 8.98
CA LEU A 36 -0.20 2.34 8.85
C LEU A 36 -1.05 2.87 10.01
N VAL A 37 -2.10 2.13 10.41
CA VAL A 37 -2.97 2.49 11.55
C VAL A 37 -2.17 2.48 12.84
N LEU A 38 -1.38 1.43 13.10
CA LEU A 38 -0.55 1.34 14.32
C LEU A 38 0.46 2.49 14.40
N VAL A 39 1.10 2.82 13.28
CA VAL A 39 2.03 3.95 13.19
C VAL A 39 1.31 5.27 13.47
N ASN A 40 0.11 5.47 12.92
CA ASN A 40 -0.67 6.69 13.16
C ASN A 40 -1.13 6.81 14.62
N ILE A 41 -1.51 5.70 15.27
CA ILE A 41 -1.82 5.70 16.70
C ILE A 41 -0.61 6.14 17.54
N ALA A 42 0.60 5.71 17.16
CA ALA A 42 1.83 6.02 17.88
C ALA A 42 2.32 7.46 17.68
N ILE A 43 2.16 8.01 16.46
CA ILE A 43 2.74 9.30 16.07
C ILE A 43 1.73 10.45 16.19
N THR A 44 0.46 10.20 15.88
CA THR A 44 -0.57 11.25 15.79
C THR A 44 -1.39 11.29 17.08
N PRO A 45 -1.29 12.38 17.88
CA PRO A 45 -2.14 12.55 19.04
C PRO A 45 -3.60 12.53 18.64
N ASN A 46 -4.45 11.88 19.44
CA ASN A 46 -5.90 11.82 19.22
C ASN A 46 -6.34 11.17 17.90
N PHE A 47 -5.50 10.34 17.26
CA PHE A 47 -5.84 9.68 16.00
C PHE A 47 -7.16 8.90 16.05
N LEU A 48 -7.44 8.22 17.17
CA LEU A 48 -8.66 7.42 17.35
C LEU A 48 -9.91 8.25 17.72
N GLN A 49 -9.80 9.57 17.85
CA GLN A 49 -10.98 10.40 18.05
C GLN A 49 -11.86 10.37 16.80
N LEU A 50 -13.18 10.23 17.01
CA LEU A 50 -14.16 10.17 15.91
C LEU A 50 -14.03 11.36 14.96
N GLN A 51 -13.78 12.56 15.49
CA GLN A 51 -13.60 13.75 14.66
C GLN A 51 -12.41 13.60 13.70
N THR A 52 -11.24 13.18 14.20
CA THR A 52 -10.04 12.96 13.38
C THR A 52 -10.27 11.88 12.33
N LEU A 53 -10.94 10.78 12.72
CA LEU A 53 -11.30 9.71 11.80
C LEU A 53 -12.26 10.18 10.72
N PHE A 54 -13.30 10.95 11.06
CA PHE A 54 -14.25 11.50 10.09
C PHE A 54 -13.56 12.44 9.10
N VAL A 55 -12.71 13.34 9.58
CA VAL A 55 -11.92 14.22 8.70
C VAL A 55 -11.07 13.41 7.73
N ASN A 56 -10.36 12.39 8.22
CA ASN A 56 -9.51 11.55 7.38
C ASN A 56 -10.32 10.74 6.36
N ILE A 57 -11.41 10.10 6.78
CA ILE A 57 -12.29 9.33 5.89
C ILE A 57 -12.93 10.23 4.84
N SER A 58 -13.39 11.42 5.21
CA SER A 58 -13.96 12.37 4.25
C SER A 58 -12.94 12.79 3.19
N GLN A 59 -11.70 13.07 3.58
CA GLN A 59 -10.62 13.40 2.63
C GLN A 59 -10.33 12.23 1.67
N VAL A 60 -10.19 11.01 2.21
CA VAL A 60 -9.95 9.82 1.39
C VAL A 60 -11.12 9.52 0.46
N ALA A 61 -12.36 9.70 0.93
CA ALA A 61 -13.56 9.50 0.11
C ALA A 61 -13.60 10.44 -1.09
N THR A 62 -13.27 11.73 -0.90
CA THR A 62 -13.15 12.69 -2.00
C THR A 62 -12.12 12.22 -3.04
N ILE A 63 -10.92 11.82 -2.60
CA ILE A 63 -9.87 11.31 -3.48
C ILE A 63 -10.33 10.04 -4.22
N ALA A 64 -11.00 9.12 -3.52
CA ALA A 64 -11.49 7.88 -4.11
C ALA A 64 -12.54 8.12 -5.20
N ILE A 65 -13.48 9.05 -4.98
CA ILE A 65 -14.48 9.43 -6.00
C ILE A 65 -13.79 9.99 -7.24
N VAL A 66 -12.83 10.89 -7.05
CA VAL A 66 -12.03 11.46 -8.15
C VAL A 66 -11.27 10.36 -8.89
N ALA A 67 -10.61 9.45 -8.18
CA ALA A 67 -9.86 8.34 -8.77
C ALA A 67 -10.75 7.39 -9.59
N ILE A 68 -11.99 7.14 -9.15
CA ILE A 68 -12.97 6.38 -9.93
C ILE A 68 -13.31 7.11 -11.24
N GLY A 69 -13.56 8.42 -11.17
CA GLY A 69 -13.78 9.25 -12.35
C GLY A 69 -12.62 9.17 -13.35
N MET A 70 -11.38 9.29 -12.85
CA MET A 70 -10.17 9.16 -13.65
C MET A 70 -10.00 7.78 -14.27
N THR A 71 -10.38 6.73 -13.55
CA THR A 71 -10.35 5.36 -14.08
C THR A 71 -11.30 5.20 -15.26
N LEU A 72 -12.51 5.77 -15.16
CA LEU A 72 -13.50 5.77 -16.24
C LEU A 72 -13.00 6.52 -17.48
N VAL A 73 -12.37 7.68 -17.29
CA VAL A 73 -11.81 8.47 -18.39
C VAL A 73 -10.69 7.72 -19.12
N ILE A 74 -9.79 7.06 -18.38
CA ILE A 74 -8.73 6.24 -18.97
C ILE A 74 -9.34 5.03 -19.69
N ALA A 75 -10.35 4.38 -19.10
CA ALA A 75 -11.01 3.23 -19.68
C ALA A 75 -11.74 3.54 -21.00
N THR A 76 -12.22 4.78 -21.18
CA THR A 76 -12.86 5.23 -22.44
C THR A 76 -11.88 5.78 -23.48
N GLY A 77 -10.56 5.72 -23.21
CA GLY A 77 -9.50 6.15 -24.14
C GLY A 77 -9.10 7.62 -24.01
N GLY A 78 -9.60 8.32 -22.98
CA GLY A 78 -9.15 9.67 -22.65
C GLY A 78 -7.89 9.66 -21.77
N ILE A 79 -6.88 10.44 -22.14
CA ILE A 79 -5.74 10.75 -21.27
C ILE A 79 -6.04 12.12 -20.65
N ASP A 80 -6.94 12.16 -19.67
CA ASP A 80 -7.32 13.43 -19.06
C ASP A 80 -6.35 13.79 -17.92
N LEU A 81 -5.49 14.76 -18.21
CA LEU A 81 -4.53 15.32 -17.25
C LEU A 81 -5.12 16.49 -16.44
N SER A 82 -6.32 16.96 -16.78
CA SER A 82 -6.90 18.19 -16.22
C SER A 82 -7.28 18.04 -14.74
N VAL A 83 -7.88 16.92 -14.35
CA VAL A 83 -8.27 16.63 -12.96
C VAL A 83 -7.04 16.51 -12.06
N GLY A 84 -5.96 15.91 -12.57
CA GLY A 84 -4.67 15.83 -11.86
C GLY A 84 -4.06 17.21 -11.62
N ALA A 85 -4.16 18.12 -12.59
CA ALA A 85 -3.69 19.50 -12.46
C ALA A 85 -4.51 20.31 -11.44
N VAL A 86 -5.85 20.13 -11.40
CA VAL A 86 -6.72 20.81 -10.43
C VAL A 86 -6.48 20.31 -9.00
N MET A 87 -6.21 19.01 -8.82
CA MET A 87 -5.89 18.45 -7.49
C MET A 87 -4.51 18.87 -6.96
N ALA A 88 -3.63 19.40 -7.81
CA ALA A 88 -2.29 19.86 -7.45
C ALA A 88 -2.23 21.35 -7.05
N LEU A 89 -3.29 22.12 -7.32
CA LEU A 89 -3.46 23.53 -6.93
C LEU A 89 -4.02 23.63 -5.51
#